data_AF-A0AAD7A9T0-F1
#
_entry.id   AF-A0AAD7A9T0-F1
#
_cell.length_a   1.000
_cell.length_b   1.000
_cell.length_c   1.000
_cell.angle_alpha   90.00
_cell.angle_beta   90.00
_cell.angle_gamma   90.00
#
_symmetry.space_group_name_H-M   'P 1'
#
loop_
_entity.id
_entity.type
_entity.pdbx_description
1 polymer ?
#
loop_
_entity_poly.entity_id
_entity_poly.type
_entity_poly.pdbx_seq_one_letter_code
_entity_poly.pdbx_strand_id
1 'polypeptide(L)'
;MSSQHYGFFWDISEEFGFSSTISACSFTKQLGWGASGMVVSSTSGLEVVKLFSDGDLARHEANVLRLAHGLAVPDLHGIVSDGKTTGVVMSYGGSPIKDVEQATMEQKQQLAAVLRLLHWRGTHHHDVREDNVMGIPSAGGAFPHH
;
A
#
# COMPACT_ATOMS: atom_id res chain seq x y z
N MET A 1 18.03 19.82 4.62
CA MET A 1 17.50 18.59 5.24
C MET A 1 17.96 17.43 4.38
N SER A 2 18.73 16.48 4.90
CA SER A 2 19.27 15.37 4.11
C SER A 2 18.18 14.34 3.85
N SER A 3 17.78 14.17 2.59
CA SER A 3 16.95 13.04 2.18
C SER A 3 17.76 11.76 2.39
N GLN A 4 17.33 10.91 3.34
CA GLN A 4 17.92 9.58 3.48
C GLN A 4 17.43 8.74 2.29
N HIS A 5 18.35 8.39 1.39
CA HIS A 5 18.07 7.41 0.35
C HIS A 5 18.07 6.03 1.00
N TYR A 6 16.92 5.36 1.01
CA TYR A 6 16.81 4.00 1.51
C TYR A 6 17.27 3.06 0.39
N GLY A 7 18.59 2.85 0.28
CA GLY A 7 19.21 1.78 -0.53
C GLY A 7 18.92 1.79 -2.04
N PHE A 8 19.51 0.81 -2.73
CA PHE A 8 19.13 0.42 -4.08
C PHE A 8 18.34 -0.89 -3.95
N PHE A 9 17.12 -0.91 -4.47
CA PHE A 9 16.32 -2.13 -4.55
C PHE A 9 16.26 -2.64 -5.98
N TRP A 10 16.33 -3.95 -6.15
CA TRP A 10 16.08 -4.65 -7.41
C TRP A 10 14.67 -5.22 -7.42
N ASP A 11 14.05 -5.20 -8.59
CA ASP A 11 12.74 -5.82 -8.81
C ASP A 11 12.89 -7.35 -8.78
N ILE A 12 12.10 -7.99 -7.94
CA ILE A 12 12.03 -9.46 -7.78
C ILE A 12 10.60 -9.98 -7.97
N SER A 13 9.74 -9.20 -8.62
CA SER A 13 8.33 -9.54 -8.81
C SER A 13 8.14 -10.90 -9.48
N GLU A 14 8.99 -11.24 -10.45
CA GLU A 14 8.94 -12.53 -11.16
C GLU A 14 9.19 -13.73 -10.23
N GLU A 15 10.07 -13.60 -9.24
CA GLU A 15 10.36 -14.64 -8.24
C GLU A 15 9.13 -14.96 -7.37
N PHE A 16 8.17 -14.04 -7.34
CA PHE A 16 6.91 -14.17 -6.63
C PHE A 16 5.73 -14.44 -7.58
N GLY A 17 5.98 -14.62 -8.88
CA GLY A 17 4.95 -14.89 -9.89
C GLY A 17 4.12 -13.66 -10.26
N PHE A 18 4.69 -12.46 -10.16
CA PHE A 18 4.03 -11.20 -10.51
C PHE A 18 4.71 -10.53 -11.70
N SER A 19 3.89 -9.95 -12.60
CA SER A 19 4.39 -8.97 -13.57
C SER A 19 4.49 -7.63 -12.89
N SER A 20 5.68 -7.04 -12.87
CA SER A 20 5.90 -5.72 -12.29
C SER A 20 5.40 -4.61 -13.21
N THR A 21 4.86 -3.56 -12.61
CA THR A 21 4.63 -2.26 -13.26
C THR A 21 5.53 -1.16 -12.67
N ILE A 22 6.47 -1.54 -11.80
CA ILE A 22 7.38 -0.61 -11.14
C ILE A 22 8.31 0.00 -12.19
N SER A 23 8.21 1.32 -12.37
CA SER A 23 9.23 2.09 -13.09
C SER A 23 10.46 2.28 -12.19
N ALA A 24 11.58 2.80 -12.71
CA ALA A 24 12.75 3.09 -11.89
C ALA A 24 12.40 4.11 -10.77
N CYS A 25 12.06 3.61 -9.57
CA CYS A 25 11.56 4.41 -8.46
C CYS A 25 12.60 4.52 -7.33
N SER A 26 12.74 5.71 -6.78
CA SER A 26 13.57 5.98 -5.60
C SER A 26 12.68 6.23 -4.39
N PHE A 27 12.90 5.49 -3.31
CA PHE A 27 12.18 5.62 -2.04
C PHE A 27 12.99 6.47 -1.06
N THR A 28 12.42 7.61 -0.63
CA THR A 28 13.21 8.71 -0.04
C THR A 28 12.67 9.25 1.28
N LYS A 29 11.42 8.97 1.62
CA LYS A 29 10.79 9.51 2.82
C LYS A 29 10.05 8.44 3.60
N GLN A 30 10.51 8.17 4.81
CA GLN A 30 9.78 7.32 5.74
C GLN A 30 8.44 7.98 6.12
N LEU A 31 7.35 7.23 5.96
CA LEU A 31 6.01 7.65 6.35
C LEU A 31 5.65 7.14 7.74
N GLY A 32 6.15 5.96 8.13
CA GLY A 32 5.88 5.39 9.44
C GLY A 32 6.31 3.94 9.58
N TRP A 33 5.87 3.32 10.67
CA TRP A 33 6.01 1.90 10.95
C TRP A 33 4.62 1.26 10.98
N GLY A 34 4.41 0.29 10.11
CA GLY A 34 3.28 -0.63 10.21
C GLY A 34 3.60 -1.79 11.16
N ALA A 35 2.60 -2.62 11.46
CA ALA A 35 2.76 -3.77 12.35
C ALA A 35 3.84 -4.77 11.88
N SER A 36 4.07 -4.86 10.57
CA SER A 36 4.98 -5.82 9.95
C SER A 36 6.21 -5.20 9.28
N GLY A 37 6.41 -3.89 9.39
CA GLY A 37 7.55 -3.25 8.72
C GLY A 37 7.48 -1.74 8.57
N MET A 38 8.50 -1.17 7.95
CA MET A 38 8.61 0.26 7.69
C MET A 38 7.93 0.62 6.37
N VAL A 39 7.24 1.77 6.32
CA VAL A 39 6.63 2.29 5.09
C VAL A 39 7.38 3.53 4.62
N VAL A 40 7.78 3.55 3.35
CA VAL A 40 8.55 4.63 2.72
C VAL A 40 7.87 5.07 1.44
N SER A 41 7.72 6.37 1.21
CA SER A 41 7.17 6.89 -0.04
C SER A 41 8.24 7.01 -1.13
N SER A 42 7.81 6.84 -2.37
CA SER A 42 8.60 7.17 -3.54
C SER A 42 8.80 8.68 -3.68
N THR A 43 9.75 9.07 -4.53
CA THR A 43 10.05 10.48 -4.82
C THR A 43 8.92 11.16 -5.59
N SER A 44 8.15 10.42 -6.39
CA SER A 44 6.95 10.93 -7.07
C SER A 44 5.78 11.17 -6.11
N GLY A 45 5.79 10.51 -4.94
CA GLY A 45 4.69 10.55 -3.98
C GLY A 45 3.45 9.74 -4.41
N LEU A 46 3.53 9.02 -5.53
CA LEU A 46 2.43 8.20 -6.05
C LEU A 46 2.44 6.78 -5.50
N GLU A 47 3.58 6.35 -4.94
CA GLU A 47 3.82 4.97 -4.54
C GLU A 47 4.43 4.94 -3.15
N VAL A 48 4.20 3.84 -2.46
CA VAL A 48 4.87 3.50 -1.21
C VAL A 48 5.44 2.09 -1.31
N VAL A 49 6.56 1.88 -0.63
CA VAL A 49 7.11 0.56 -0.37
C VAL A 49 6.97 0.24 1.12
N LYS A 50 6.40 -0.92 1.41
CA LYS A 50 6.39 -1.50 2.75
C LYS A 50 7.50 -2.54 2.83
N LEU A 51 8.49 -2.28 3.68
CA LEU A 51 9.71 -3.08 3.83
C LEU A 51 9.54 -4.09 4.96
N PHE A 52 9.76 -5.35 4.63
CA PHE A 52 9.67 -6.50 5.52
C PHE A 52 11.06 -7.09 5.74
N SER A 53 11.33 -7.52 6.97
CA SER A 53 12.50 -8.33 7.31
C SER A 53 12.33 -9.81 7.00
N ASP A 54 11.09 -10.24 6.70
CA ASP A 54 10.71 -11.61 6.40
C ASP A 54 10.02 -11.68 5.03
N GLY A 55 10.59 -12.48 4.13
CA GLY A 55 10.08 -12.66 2.77
C GLY A 55 8.71 -13.34 2.72
N ASP A 56 8.37 -14.17 3.70
CA ASP A 56 7.05 -14.84 3.73
C ASP A 56 5.94 -13.86 4.12
N LEU A 57 6.23 -12.88 4.98
CA LEU A 57 5.29 -11.79 5.27
C LEU A 57 5.05 -10.91 4.03
N ALA A 58 6.11 -10.57 3.29
CA ALA A 58 5.98 -9.83 2.05
C ALA A 58 5.16 -10.61 0.99
N ARG A 59 5.38 -11.92 0.89
CA ARG A 59 4.61 -12.81 0.00
C ARG A 59 3.14 -12.85 0.39
N HIS A 60 2.85 -12.95 1.68
CA HIS A 60 1.47 -12.94 2.17
C HIS A 60 0.77 -11.62 1.81
N GLU A 61 1.41 -10.48 2.11
CA GLU A 61 0.86 -9.15 1.81
C GLU A 61 0.57 -8.98 0.31
N ALA A 62 1.55 -9.30 -0.56
CA ALA A 62 1.39 -9.18 -2.00
C ALA A 62 0.25 -10.05 -2.54
N ASN A 63 0.08 -11.26 -2.00
CA ASN A 63 -1.03 -12.14 -2.37
C ASN A 63 -2.39 -11.55 -1.97
N VAL A 64 -2.49 -10.95 -0.78
CA VAL A 64 -3.73 -10.29 -0.32
C VAL A 64 -4.06 -9.11 -1.25
N LEU A 65 -3.09 -8.24 -1.52
CA LEU A 65 -3.29 -7.08 -2.42
C LEU A 65 -3.72 -7.52 -3.83
N ARG A 66 -3.12 -8.59 -4.36
CA ARG A 66 -3.52 -9.14 -5.66
C ARG A 66 -4.97 -9.64 -5.68
N LEU A 67 -5.37 -10.42 -4.67
CA LEU A 67 -6.74 -10.94 -4.58
C LEU A 67 -7.78 -9.82 -4.40
N ALA A 68 -7.36 -8.74 -3.74
CA ALA A 68 -8.15 -7.56 -3.51
C ALA A 68 -8.02 -6.50 -4.63
N HIS A 69 -7.29 -6.78 -5.72
CA HIS A 69 -7.16 -5.84 -6.83
C HIS A 69 -8.54 -5.45 -7.42
N GLY A 70 -8.65 -4.17 -7.79
CA GLY A 70 -9.90 -3.54 -8.25
C GLY A 70 -10.91 -3.27 -7.13
N LEU A 71 -10.53 -3.46 -5.86
CA LEU A 71 -11.29 -3.00 -4.70
C LEU A 71 -10.69 -1.67 -4.19
N ALA A 72 -11.30 -1.07 -3.16
CA ALA A 72 -10.71 0.09 -2.49
C ALA A 72 -9.57 -0.32 -1.53
N VAL A 73 -8.59 -1.05 -2.05
CA VAL A 73 -7.32 -1.35 -1.40
C VAL A 73 -6.19 -0.78 -2.27
N PRO A 74 -4.98 -0.57 -1.72
CA PRO A 74 -3.83 -0.17 -2.53
C PRO A 74 -3.56 -1.17 -3.67
N ASP A 75 -3.27 -0.65 -4.85
CA ASP A 75 -2.90 -1.47 -6.01
C ASP A 75 -1.46 -1.93 -5.86
N LEU A 76 -1.22 -3.24 -6.05
CA LEU A 76 0.12 -3.81 -6.07
C LEU A 76 0.81 -3.45 -7.40
N HIS A 77 1.95 -2.77 -7.33
CA HIS A 77 2.79 -2.48 -8.50
C HIS A 77 3.90 -3.50 -8.68
N GLY A 78 4.41 -4.08 -7.58
CA GLY A 78 5.40 -5.15 -7.64
C GLY A 78 6.12 -5.36 -6.33
N ILE A 79 7.23 -6.09 -6.39
CA ILE A 79 8.05 -6.48 -5.24
C ILE A 79 9.51 -6.17 -5.53
N VAL A 80 10.19 -5.60 -4.54
CA VAL A 80 11.59 -5.22 -4.63
C VAL A 80 12.40 -5.82 -3.48
N SER A 81 13.71 -5.93 -3.61
CA SER A 81 14.60 -6.36 -2.52
C SER A 81 15.97 -5.71 -2.60
N ASP A 82 16.65 -5.59 -1.45
CA ASP A 82 18.06 -5.23 -1.33
C ASP A 82 18.91 -6.42 -0.84
N GLY A 83 18.36 -7.64 -0.89
CA GLY A 83 19.01 -8.88 -0.47
C GLY A 83 18.96 -9.13 1.03
N LYS A 84 18.50 -8.16 1.82
CA LYS A 84 18.27 -8.28 3.26
C LYS A 84 16.81 -8.08 3.62
N THR A 85 16.13 -7.23 2.89
CA THR A 85 14.74 -6.85 3.08
C THR A 85 13.97 -7.05 1.79
N THR A 86 12.68 -7.35 1.93
CA THR A 86 11.75 -7.47 0.82
C THR A 86 10.72 -6.36 0.94
N GLY A 87 10.52 -5.60 -0.13
CA GLY A 87 9.59 -4.49 -0.21
C GLY A 87 8.39 -4.83 -1.09
N VAL A 88 7.19 -4.56 -0.59
CA VAL A 88 5.97 -4.60 -1.42
C VAL A 88 5.64 -3.18 -1.86
N VAL A 89 5.66 -2.94 -3.16
CA VAL A 89 5.39 -1.62 -3.77
C VAL A 89 3.93 -1.52 -4.15
N MET A 90 3.27 -0.47 -3.68
CA MET A 90 1.83 -0.28 -3.88
C MET A 90 1.47 1.20 -4.07
N SER A 91 0.27 1.46 -4.62
CA SER A 91 -0.24 2.81 -4.80
C SER A 91 -0.39 3.54 -3.46
N TYR A 92 -0.07 4.84 -3.45
CA TYR A 92 -0.22 5.66 -2.26
C TYR A 92 -1.66 6.17 -2.13
N GLY A 93 -2.41 5.59 -1.18
CA GLY A 93 -3.80 5.96 -0.90
C GLY A 93 -3.99 7.25 -0.09
N GLY A 94 -2.93 7.99 0.24
CA GLY A 94 -3.01 9.22 1.05
C GLY A 94 -2.70 8.99 2.54
N SER A 95 -3.34 9.74 3.43
CA SER A 95 -3.16 9.58 4.89
C SER A 95 -4.27 8.73 5.49
N PRO A 96 -3.98 7.91 6.52
CA PRO A 96 -5.02 7.19 7.25
C PRO A 96 -6.09 8.15 7.79
N ILE A 97 -7.33 7.66 7.88
CA ILE A 97 -8.40 8.34 8.60
C ILE A 97 -8.04 8.27 10.08
N LYS A 98 -8.01 9.44 10.75
CA LYS A 98 -7.64 9.53 12.17
C LYS A 98 -8.79 9.22 13.13
N ASP A 99 -10.02 9.29 12.64
CA ASP A 99 -11.24 9.06 13.38
C ASP A 99 -12.32 8.62 12.39
N VAL A 100 -12.66 7.34 12.38
CA VAL A 100 -13.68 6.78 11.48
C VAL A 100 -15.07 7.28 11.85
N GLU A 101 -15.31 7.68 13.11
CA GLU A 101 -16.59 8.25 13.50
C GLU A 101 -16.84 9.60 12.85
N GLN A 102 -15.78 10.36 12.60
CA GLN A 102 -15.82 11.63 11.86
C GLN A 102 -15.90 11.47 10.35
N ALA A 103 -15.81 10.24 9.82
CA ALA A 103 -16.01 10.00 8.39
C ALA A 103 -17.46 10.32 7.97
N THR A 104 -17.61 10.83 6.74
CA THR A 104 -18.93 11.07 6.15
C THR A 104 -19.71 9.76 5.99
N MET A 105 -21.05 9.85 5.95
CA MET A 105 -21.89 8.66 5.74
C MET A 105 -21.56 7.94 4.44
N GLU A 106 -21.19 8.68 3.38
CA GLU A 106 -20.75 8.12 2.10
C GLU A 106 -19.47 7.31 2.24
N GLN A 107 -18.45 7.85 2.92
CA GLN A 107 -17.21 7.11 3.22
C GLN A 107 -17.47 5.85 4.05
N LYS A 108 -18.34 5.93 5.06
CA LYS A 108 -18.74 4.76 5.87
C LYS A 108 -19.43 3.69 5.01
N GLN A 109 -20.32 4.10 4.10
CA GLN A 109 -20.99 3.18 3.17
C GLN A 109 -20.01 2.53 2.18
N GLN A 110 -19.04 3.28 1.65
CA GLN A 110 -18.02 2.76 0.76
C GLN A 110 -17.12 1.75 1.47
N LEU A 111 -16.66 2.06 2.69
CA LEU A 111 -15.90 1.12 3.53
C LEU A 111 -16.68 -0.18 3.76
N ALA A 112 -17.96 -0.07 4.12
CA ALA A 112 -18.81 -1.24 4.32
C ALA A 112 -18.99 -2.06 3.02
N ALA A 113 -19.15 -1.41 1.87
CA ALA A 113 -19.26 -2.09 0.58
C ALA A 113 -17.98 -2.86 0.22
N VAL A 114 -16.81 -2.27 0.46
CA VAL A 114 -15.50 -2.89 0.20
C VAL A 114 -15.28 -4.10 1.10
N LEU A 115 -15.60 -3.99 2.40
CA LEU A 115 -15.51 -5.12 3.33
C LEU A 115 -16.43 -6.27 2.93
N ARG A 116 -17.66 -5.97 2.49
CA ARG A 116 -18.59 -7.00 1.97
C ARG A 116 -18.03 -7.70 0.74
N LEU A 117 -17.39 -6.95 -0.15
CA LEU A 117 -16.81 -7.50 -1.38
C LEU A 117 -15.56 -8.37 -1.09
N LEU A 118 -14.72 -7.96 -0.14
CA LEU A 118 -13.61 -8.79 0.37
C LEU A 118 -14.14 -10.12 0.92
N HIS A 119 -15.15 -10.08 1.80
CA HIS A 119 -15.76 -11.29 2.35
C HIS A 119 -16.38 -12.19 1.28
N TRP A 120 -17.03 -11.60 0.27
CA TRP A 120 -17.58 -12.36 -0.86
C TRP A 120 -16.50 -13.07 -1.68
N ARG A 121 -15.29 -12.49 -1.78
CA ARG A 121 -14.11 -13.12 -2.36
C ARG A 121 -13.40 -14.11 -1.42
N GLY A 122 -14.02 -14.47 -0.30
CA GLY A 122 -13.47 -15.40 0.69
C GLY A 122 -12.29 -14.85 1.49
N THR A 123 -12.02 -13.54 1.39
CA THR A 123 -10.91 -12.89 2.08
C THR A 123 -11.43 -12.11 3.27
N HIS A 124 -10.80 -12.28 4.43
CA HIS A 124 -11.10 -11.51 5.63
C HIS A 124 -9.89 -10.62 5.93
N HIS A 125 -10.11 -9.33 6.18
CA HIS A 125 -9.03 -8.37 6.43
C HIS A 125 -8.37 -8.59 7.82
N HIS A 126 -9.11 -9.12 8.79
CA HIS A 126 -8.69 -9.42 10.18
C HIS A 126 -8.14 -8.26 11.05
N ASP A 127 -7.68 -7.15 10.46
CA ASP A 127 -7.13 -5.96 11.15
C ASP A 127 -7.77 -4.66 10.63
N VAL A 128 -9.12 -4.59 10.64
CA VAL A 128 -9.84 -3.37 10.26
C VAL A 128 -9.79 -2.38 11.43
N ARG A 129 -8.99 -1.32 11.28
CA ARG A 129 -8.82 -0.23 12.24
C ARG A 129 -8.48 1.07 11.51
N GLU A 130 -8.58 2.20 12.21
CA GLU A 130 -8.45 3.54 11.62
C GLU A 130 -7.13 3.75 10.85
N ASP A 131 -6.02 3.25 11.40
CA ASP A 131 -4.70 3.31 10.77
C ASP A 131 -4.61 2.61 9.40
N ASN A 132 -5.50 1.65 9.14
CA ASN A 132 -5.52 0.84 7.92
C ASN A 132 -6.59 1.30 6.92
N VAL A 133 -7.35 2.36 7.24
CA VAL A 133 -8.32 2.95 6.32
C VAL A 133 -7.76 4.26 5.81
N MET A 134 -7.44 4.30 4.52
CA MET A 134 -6.91 5.51 3.89
C MET A 134 -8.04 6.48 3.57
N GLY A 135 -7.87 7.75 3.91
CA GLY A 135 -8.82 8.78 3.56
C GLY A 135 -8.84 9.00 2.05
N ILE A 136 -10.01 8.92 1.42
CA ILE A 136 -10.19 9.39 0.04
C ILE A 136 -9.86 10.89 0.05
N PRO A 137 -8.92 11.36 -0.80
CA PRO A 137 -8.62 12.78 -0.88
C PRO A 137 -9.93 13.55 -1.08
N SER A 138 -10.25 14.45 -0.16
CA SER A 138 -11.34 15.40 -0.38
C SER A 138 -11.05 16.12 -1.70
N ALA A 139 -12.06 16.27 -2.54
CA ALA A 139 -11.98 16.78 -3.92
C ALA A 139 -11.53 18.26 -4.06
N GLY A 140 -10.56 18.70 -3.26
CA GLY A 140 -9.84 19.97 -3.38
C GLY A 140 -8.32 19.80 -3.59
N GLY A 141 -7.79 18.56 -3.58
CA GLY A 141 -6.40 18.27 -3.96
C GLY A 141 -6.33 17.73 -5.39
N ALA A 142 -6.32 18.63 -6.37
CA ALA A 142 -6.20 18.28 -7.78
C ALA A 142 -4.95 17.44 -8.06
N PHE A 143 -5.11 16.29 -8.72
CA PHE A 143 -4.13 15.76 -9.68
C PHE A 143 -4.85 15.05 -10.84
N PRO A 144 -4.27 15.11 -12.05
CA PRO A 144 -5.02 15.05 -13.30
C PRO A 144 -5.40 13.63 -13.70
N HIS A 145 -6.57 13.51 -14.32
CA HIS A 145 -6.96 12.33 -15.08
C HIS A 145 -6.04 12.17 -16.30
N HIS A 146 -5.35 11.03 -16.39
CA HIS A 146 -4.96 10.40 -17.65
C HIS A 146 -5.08 8.88 -17.53
#